data_AF-A0A2P6TK47-F1
#
_entry.id   AF-A0A2P6TK47-F1
#
_cell.length_a   1.000
_cell.length_b   1.000
_cell.length_c   1.000
_cell.angle_alpha   90.00
_cell.angle_beta   90.00
_cell.angle_gamma   90.00
#
_symmetry.space_group_name_H-M   'P 1'
#
loop_
_entity.id
_entity.type
_entity.pdbx_description
1 polymer ?
#
loop_
_entity_poly.entity_id
_entity_poly.type
_entity_poly.pdbx_seq_one_letter_code
_entity_poly.pdbx_strand_id
1 'polypeptide(L)'
;MESYTLFEEVLIACAAGDANRLSVLLKDPACTPGLLALREPMSPLIAAAVGGSGGFPIPRLLGLPIEVAASNVLYATYSAYDVAARLGHWDVLAALARGGVVPPQSDFLRHVFKTCEDPAPLLRQLLGVCQGEAAAGRFTLPADEDSVQCLLASLAYLGQLDELQLLAAQLPPSHSSPALVRDILLGALRRWLLCVVREAVAAAADPAEQRSTPLARILGSQFSGLFPGIMAEMLRAAKEHQRPALVGLLLDAGYHLTHEALRVCMDVGDGPALATALKDGMLPSPPPANLLEHSPMAIPSQRGTPCYSSCYVLSLLERRREHSIEMRPSDDAQYLTLLEPLLGAGYRPAVYENVHISRDGGPATLVPHFDPIQEDAGLDLDGCNKYLWLAIQRPDWSPAQHHRFPPAFRAAARGLLLSSHRWGSASAAAGAEEAAGLPSSAHLGALPRDVLLKVLCMAAYPLSA
;
A
#
# COMPACT_ATOMS: atom_id res chain seq x y z
N MET A 1 -28.46 25.80 -50.27
CA MET A 1 -27.97 26.78 -49.26
C MET A 1 -28.80 26.74 -47.96
N GLU A 2 -30.01 26.17 -47.95
CA GLU A 2 -30.87 26.09 -46.74
C GLU A 2 -30.51 24.96 -45.75
N SER A 3 -29.66 24.00 -46.12
CA SER A 3 -29.33 22.86 -45.25
C SER A 3 -28.40 23.21 -44.07
N TYR A 4 -27.65 24.31 -44.15
CA TYR A 4 -26.67 24.68 -43.12
C TYR A 4 -27.33 25.26 -41.86
N THR A 5 -28.45 25.99 -42.01
CA THR A 5 -29.14 26.61 -40.87
C THR A 5 -29.76 25.57 -39.95
N LEU A 6 -30.34 24.50 -40.51
CA LEU A 6 -30.96 23.45 -39.71
C LEU A 6 -29.94 22.68 -38.86
N PHE A 7 -28.76 22.40 -39.41
CA PHE A 7 -27.68 21.74 -38.66
C PHE A 7 -27.16 22.64 -37.52
N GLU A 8 -26.94 23.93 -37.78
CA GLU A 8 -26.55 24.89 -36.74
C GLU A 8 -27.61 25.04 -35.65
N GLU A 9 -28.89 25.06 -36.00
CA GLU A 9 -29.97 25.10 -35.02
C GLU A 9 -30.03 23.83 -34.16
N VAL A 10 -29.79 22.66 -34.76
CA VAL A 10 -29.65 21.39 -34.03
C VAL A 10 -28.46 21.44 -33.07
N LEU A 11 -27.31 21.97 -33.50
CA LEU A 11 -26.14 22.14 -32.62
C LEU A 11 -26.40 23.10 -31.47
N ILE A 12 -27.03 24.25 -31.74
CA ILE A 12 -27.39 25.24 -30.72
C ILE A 12 -28.36 24.64 -29.71
N ALA A 13 -29.39 23.92 -30.18
CA ALA A 13 -30.35 23.26 -29.30
C ALA A 13 -29.68 22.16 -28.45
N CYS A 14 -28.78 21.37 -29.02
CA CYS A 14 -27.99 20.39 -28.29
C CYS A 14 -27.07 21.04 -27.25
N ALA A 15 -26.33 22.08 -27.61
CA ALA A 15 -25.41 22.79 -26.71
C ALA A 15 -26.15 23.49 -25.56
N ALA A 16 -27.37 23.99 -25.82
CA ALA A 16 -28.23 24.61 -24.81
C ALA A 16 -28.99 23.59 -23.95
N GLY A 17 -28.96 22.30 -24.27
CA GLY A 17 -29.78 21.27 -23.60
C GLY A 17 -31.30 21.47 -23.81
N ASP A 18 -31.72 22.16 -24.88
CA ASP A 18 -33.12 22.49 -25.14
C ASP A 18 -33.85 21.32 -25.81
N ALA A 19 -34.39 20.42 -24.97
CA ALA A 19 -35.07 19.21 -25.41
C ALA A 19 -36.31 19.45 -26.27
N ASN A 20 -37.04 20.53 -26.00
CA ASN A 20 -38.24 20.85 -26.74
C ASN A 20 -37.89 21.35 -28.14
N ARG A 21 -36.90 22.23 -28.24
CA ARG A 21 -36.43 22.74 -29.52
C ARG A 21 -35.80 21.65 -30.38
N LEU A 22 -34.96 20.80 -29.78
CA LEU A 22 -34.35 19.68 -30.51
C LEU A 22 -35.42 18.70 -31.05
N SER A 23 -36.45 18.39 -30.26
CA SER A 23 -37.56 17.54 -30.68
C SER A 23 -38.34 18.12 -31.88
N VAL A 24 -38.50 19.45 -31.94
CA VAL A 24 -39.12 20.12 -33.08
C VAL A 24 -38.21 20.04 -34.31
N LEU A 25 -36.91 20.31 -34.15
CA LEU A 25 -35.92 20.29 -35.23
C LEU A 25 -35.71 18.89 -35.82
N LEU A 26 -35.74 17.83 -35.00
CA LEU A 26 -35.60 16.44 -35.45
C LEU A 26 -36.82 15.90 -36.20
N LYS A 27 -38.00 16.53 -36.02
CA LYS A 27 -39.21 16.18 -36.80
C LYS A 27 -39.25 16.86 -38.16
N ASP A 28 -38.34 17.80 -38.43
CA ASP A 28 -38.22 18.43 -39.73
C ASP A 28 -37.75 17.38 -40.76
N PRO A 29 -38.48 17.16 -41.87
CA PRO A 29 -38.09 16.19 -42.89
C PRO A 29 -36.76 16.53 -43.58
N ALA A 30 -36.26 17.77 -43.49
CA ALA A 30 -34.94 18.15 -43.94
C ALA A 30 -33.82 17.69 -42.98
N CYS A 31 -34.15 17.30 -41.75
CA CYS A 31 -33.23 16.76 -40.75
C CYS A 31 -32.95 15.27 -41.02
N THR A 32 -32.17 15.01 -42.08
CA THR A 32 -31.83 13.63 -42.49
C THR A 32 -30.65 13.07 -41.69
N PRO A 33 -30.51 11.74 -41.54
CA PRO A 33 -29.33 11.13 -40.93
C PRO A 33 -28.00 11.57 -41.60
N GLY A 34 -28.02 11.81 -42.92
CA GLY A 34 -26.88 12.33 -43.66
C GLY A 34 -26.49 13.76 -43.26
N LEU A 35 -27.46 14.59 -42.89
CA LEU A 35 -27.23 15.96 -42.40
C LEU A 35 -26.51 15.96 -41.04
N LEU A 36 -26.88 15.03 -40.15
CA LEU A 36 -26.26 14.87 -38.84
C LEU A 36 -24.87 14.19 -38.91
N ALA A 37 -24.55 13.54 -40.03
CA ALA A 37 -23.30 12.82 -40.26
C ALA A 37 -22.21 13.63 -41.00
N LEU A 38 -22.51 14.87 -41.43
CA LEU A 38 -21.53 15.72 -42.12
C LEU A 38 -20.39 16.16 -41.19
N ARG A 39 -19.16 16.17 -41.73
CA ARG A 39 -17.90 16.40 -40.99
C ARG A 39 -17.73 17.82 -40.43
N GLU A 40 -17.33 17.82 -39.15
CA GLU A 40 -16.48 18.72 -38.35
C GLU A 40 -16.71 20.24 -38.27
N PRO A 41 -16.52 20.83 -37.05
CA PRO A 41 -15.86 20.21 -35.89
C PRO A 41 -16.79 19.68 -34.78
N MET A 42 -18.09 19.98 -34.79
CA MET A 42 -18.97 19.66 -33.66
C MET A 42 -20.18 18.89 -34.13
N SER A 43 -20.30 17.62 -33.74
CA SER A 43 -21.51 16.83 -34.00
C SER A 43 -22.60 17.17 -32.97
N PRO A 44 -23.88 16.97 -33.30
CA PRO A 44 -24.99 17.12 -32.34
C PRO A 44 -24.83 16.31 -31.06
N LEU A 45 -24.16 15.15 -31.13
CA LEU A 45 -23.83 14.33 -29.98
C LEU A 45 -22.80 15.00 -29.06
N ILE A 46 -21.78 15.63 -29.66
CA ILE A 46 -20.76 16.38 -28.93
C ILE A 46 -21.39 17.61 -28.28
N ALA A 47 -22.24 18.34 -29.01
CA ALA A 47 -22.96 19.48 -28.46
C ALA A 47 -23.88 19.08 -27.28
N ALA A 48 -24.58 17.93 -27.39
CA ALA A 48 -25.39 17.40 -26.29
C ALA A 48 -24.53 16.97 -25.10
N ALA A 49 -23.36 16.38 -25.35
CA ALA A 49 -22.38 16.06 -24.33
C ALA A 49 -21.78 17.32 -23.68
N VAL A 50 -21.65 18.44 -24.40
CA VAL A 50 -21.25 19.74 -23.82
C VAL A 50 -22.37 20.34 -22.97
N GLY A 51 -23.63 20.19 -23.37
CA GLY A 51 -24.78 20.80 -22.69
C GLY A 51 -25.24 20.10 -21.40
N GLY A 52 -24.74 18.90 -21.07
CA GLY A 52 -24.97 18.23 -19.78
C GLY A 52 -26.42 17.86 -19.45
N SER A 53 -27.25 17.64 -20.46
CA SER A 53 -28.70 17.46 -20.27
C SER A 53 -29.08 15.99 -20.02
N GLY A 54 -28.92 15.52 -18.78
CA GLY A 54 -29.30 14.17 -18.32
C GLY A 54 -30.75 13.74 -18.48
N GLY A 55 -31.64 14.69 -18.75
CA GLY A 55 -33.05 14.42 -19.04
C GLY A 55 -33.30 13.79 -20.41
N PHE A 56 -32.26 13.67 -21.26
CA PHE A 56 -32.38 13.09 -22.58
C PHE A 56 -32.24 11.56 -22.57
N PRO A 57 -33.29 10.80 -22.92
CA PRO A 57 -33.09 9.46 -23.42
C PRO A 57 -32.40 9.58 -24.79
N ILE A 58 -31.07 9.40 -24.83
CA ILE A 58 -30.29 9.23 -26.07
C ILE A 58 -30.95 8.27 -27.08
N PRO A 59 -31.65 7.17 -26.69
CA PRO A 59 -32.43 6.37 -27.64
C PRO A 59 -33.59 7.12 -28.36
N ARG A 60 -34.00 8.31 -27.91
CA ARG A 60 -35.02 9.14 -28.59
C ARG A 60 -34.46 10.15 -29.58
N LEU A 61 -33.16 10.44 -29.57
CA LEU A 61 -32.56 11.35 -30.54
C LEU A 61 -32.61 10.77 -31.97
N LEU A 62 -32.82 9.45 -32.10
CA LEU A 62 -32.83 8.75 -33.40
C LEU A 62 -34.17 8.14 -33.82
N GLY A 63 -35.19 8.04 -32.95
CA GLY A 63 -36.58 7.66 -33.30
C GLY A 63 -36.79 6.30 -34.02
N LEU A 64 -35.71 5.60 -34.35
CA LEU A 64 -35.62 4.35 -35.08
C LEU A 64 -34.60 3.47 -34.35
N PRO A 65 -34.72 2.12 -34.41
CA PRO A 65 -33.66 1.24 -33.95
C PRO A 65 -32.33 1.68 -34.59
N ILE A 66 -31.25 1.70 -33.82
CA ILE A 66 -29.91 2.03 -34.33
C ILE A 66 -29.55 0.96 -35.37
N GLU A 67 -29.91 1.19 -36.63
CA GLU A 67 -29.47 0.35 -37.73
C GLU A 67 -27.95 0.48 -37.89
N VAL A 68 -27.32 -0.52 -38.50
CA VAL A 68 -25.87 -0.61 -38.73
C VAL A 68 -25.28 0.70 -39.29
N ALA A 69 -26.05 1.46 -40.08
CA ALA A 69 -25.65 2.76 -40.61
C ALA A 69 -25.56 3.90 -39.57
N ALA A 70 -26.40 3.91 -38.54
CA ALA A 70 -26.37 4.90 -37.46
C ALA A 70 -25.26 4.60 -36.43
N SER A 71 -24.91 3.32 -36.24
CA SER A 71 -23.73 2.90 -35.48
C SER A 71 -22.45 3.49 -36.08
N ASN A 72 -22.33 3.54 -37.42
CA ASN A 72 -21.16 4.13 -38.10
C ASN A 72 -21.03 5.66 -37.87
N VAL A 73 -22.15 6.38 -37.72
CA VAL A 73 -22.14 7.82 -37.40
C VAL A 73 -21.73 8.05 -35.94
N LEU A 74 -22.15 7.17 -35.02
CA LEU A 74 -21.73 7.20 -33.62
C LEU A 74 -20.25 6.81 -33.45
N TYR A 75 -19.76 5.85 -34.24
CA TYR A 75 -18.34 5.50 -34.33
C TYR A 75 -17.47 6.67 -34.81
N ALA A 76 -18.01 7.58 -35.61
CA ALA A 76 -17.32 8.79 -36.07
C ALA A 76 -17.32 9.93 -35.04
N THR A 77 -18.09 9.83 -33.95
CA THR A 77 -18.15 10.84 -32.87
C THR A 77 -17.14 10.55 -31.77
N TYR A 78 -15.86 10.56 -32.15
CA TYR A 78 -14.71 10.26 -31.30
C TYR A 78 -14.62 11.08 -29.99
N SER A 79 -15.36 12.18 -29.83
CA SER A 79 -15.24 13.09 -28.68
C SER A 79 -16.46 13.16 -27.74
N ALA A 80 -17.59 12.50 -28.01
CA ALA A 80 -18.77 12.64 -27.13
C ALA A 80 -18.55 12.01 -25.74
N TYR A 81 -17.97 10.81 -25.70
CA TYR A 81 -17.54 10.15 -24.45
C TYR A 81 -16.48 10.99 -23.71
N ASP A 82 -15.50 11.47 -24.45
CA ASP A 82 -14.36 12.22 -23.93
C ASP A 82 -14.78 13.58 -23.33
N VAL A 83 -15.67 14.29 -24.02
CA VAL A 83 -16.24 15.56 -23.58
C VAL A 83 -17.17 15.34 -22.39
N ALA A 84 -18.05 14.34 -22.44
CA ALA A 84 -18.92 14.03 -21.31
C ALA A 84 -18.11 13.63 -20.06
N ALA A 85 -17.01 12.88 -20.22
CA ALA A 85 -16.10 12.57 -19.11
C ALA A 85 -15.37 13.80 -18.57
N ARG A 86 -14.80 14.64 -19.44
CA ARG A 86 -14.11 15.88 -19.05
C ARG A 86 -15.02 16.83 -18.29
N LEU A 87 -16.29 16.90 -18.68
CA LEU A 87 -17.30 17.77 -18.07
C LEU A 87 -18.04 17.12 -16.89
N GLY A 88 -17.80 15.83 -16.61
CA GLY A 88 -18.46 15.11 -15.51
C GLY A 88 -19.95 14.85 -15.76
N HIS A 89 -20.38 14.72 -17.01
CA HIS A 89 -21.77 14.46 -17.40
C HIS A 89 -22.06 12.94 -17.40
N TRP A 90 -22.17 12.38 -16.19
CA TRP A 90 -22.27 10.94 -15.92
C TRP A 90 -23.53 10.28 -16.51
N ASP A 91 -24.62 11.03 -16.52
CA ASP A 91 -25.91 10.69 -17.13
C ASP A 91 -25.82 10.48 -18.65
N VAL A 92 -25.10 11.36 -19.34
CA VAL A 92 -24.82 11.26 -20.78
C VAL A 92 -23.98 10.02 -21.05
N LEU A 93 -22.93 9.77 -20.26
CA LEU A 93 -22.11 8.56 -20.38
C LEU A 93 -22.90 7.27 -20.17
N ALA A 94 -23.76 7.24 -19.14
CA ALA A 94 -24.65 6.12 -18.87
C ALA A 94 -25.68 5.91 -20.01
N ALA A 95 -26.17 6.99 -20.62
CA ALA A 95 -27.09 6.91 -21.74
C ALA A 95 -26.40 6.45 -23.05
N LEU A 96 -25.16 6.88 -23.30
CA LEU A 96 -24.34 6.41 -24.43
C LEU A 96 -24.05 4.91 -24.26
N ALA A 97 -23.69 4.50 -23.04
CA ALA A 97 -23.43 3.09 -22.71
C ALA A 97 -24.69 2.23 -22.91
N ARG A 98 -25.86 2.67 -22.40
CA ARG A 98 -27.14 1.99 -22.64
C ARG A 98 -27.53 1.92 -24.12
N GLY A 99 -27.06 2.87 -24.92
CA GLY A 99 -27.24 2.89 -26.38
C GLY A 99 -26.31 1.94 -27.14
N GLY A 100 -25.44 1.19 -26.45
CA GLY A 100 -24.47 0.29 -27.09
C GLY A 100 -23.31 1.02 -27.77
N VAL A 101 -23.11 2.31 -27.46
CA VAL A 101 -21.97 3.06 -28.03
C VAL A 101 -20.72 2.66 -27.27
N VAL A 102 -19.71 2.17 -27.99
CA VAL A 102 -18.44 1.75 -27.40
C VAL A 102 -17.50 2.97 -27.33
N PRO A 103 -16.88 3.25 -26.16
CA PRO A 103 -15.89 4.32 -26.07
C PRO A 103 -14.66 3.98 -26.96
N PRO A 104 -14.24 4.89 -27.85
CA PRO A 104 -13.29 4.56 -28.92
C PRO A 104 -11.80 4.59 -28.51
N GLN A 105 -11.41 5.14 -27.34
CA GLN A 105 -10.00 5.36 -26.98
C GLN A 105 -9.69 5.30 -25.46
N SER A 106 -8.41 5.04 -25.14
CA SER A 106 -7.80 5.00 -23.79
C SER A 106 -8.02 6.27 -22.97
N ASP A 107 -8.01 7.42 -23.63
CA ASP A 107 -8.00 8.70 -22.95
C ASP A 107 -9.33 8.98 -22.24
N PHE A 108 -10.45 8.45 -22.74
CA PHE A 108 -11.74 8.53 -22.07
C PHE A 108 -11.67 7.99 -20.65
N LEU A 109 -11.07 6.80 -20.48
CA LEU A 109 -10.93 6.19 -19.16
C LEU A 109 -10.06 7.07 -18.26
N ARG A 110 -8.93 7.58 -18.77
CA ARG A 110 -8.09 8.54 -18.01
C ARG A 110 -8.90 9.75 -17.54
N HIS A 111 -9.77 10.29 -18.38
CA HIS A 111 -10.61 11.42 -18.01
C HIS A 111 -11.63 11.03 -16.95
N VAL A 112 -12.34 9.91 -17.10
CA VAL A 112 -13.27 9.38 -16.08
C VAL A 112 -12.57 9.24 -14.72
N PHE A 113 -11.36 8.67 -14.67
CA PHE A 113 -10.62 8.53 -13.41
C PHE A 113 -10.10 9.86 -12.84
N LYS A 114 -9.90 10.89 -13.68
CA LYS A 114 -9.47 12.22 -13.22
C LYS A 114 -10.61 13.09 -12.71
N THR A 115 -11.80 12.97 -13.29
CA THR A 115 -12.91 13.90 -13.05
C THR A 115 -14.01 13.32 -12.17
N CYS A 116 -14.07 11.99 -11.99
CA CYS A 116 -15.09 11.35 -11.16
C CYS A 116 -14.60 11.11 -9.73
N GLU A 117 -15.36 11.55 -8.72
CA GLU A 117 -15.12 11.20 -7.32
C GLU A 117 -15.40 9.72 -7.03
N ASP A 118 -16.42 9.14 -7.68
CA ASP A 118 -16.76 7.71 -7.60
C ASP A 118 -17.05 7.11 -8.99
N PRO A 119 -16.00 6.73 -9.74
CA PRO A 119 -16.16 6.13 -11.07
C PRO A 119 -16.73 4.70 -11.05
N ALA A 120 -16.87 4.05 -9.89
CA ALA A 120 -17.21 2.62 -9.81
C ALA A 120 -18.57 2.28 -10.45
N PRO A 121 -19.69 3.01 -10.22
CA PRO A 121 -20.97 2.71 -10.84
C PRO A 121 -20.93 2.82 -12.38
N LEU A 122 -20.25 3.87 -12.90
CA LEU A 122 -20.10 4.07 -14.34
C LEU A 122 -19.24 2.96 -14.96
N LEU A 123 -18.13 2.59 -14.32
CA LEU A 123 -17.27 1.52 -14.81
C LEU A 123 -18.00 0.18 -14.83
N ARG A 124 -18.80 -0.14 -13.81
CA ARG A 124 -19.66 -1.34 -13.83
C ARG A 124 -20.63 -1.32 -14.98
N GLN A 125 -21.25 -0.17 -15.25
CA GLN A 125 -22.19 -0.03 -16.35
C GLN A 125 -21.50 -0.18 -17.71
N LEU A 126 -20.34 0.47 -17.89
CA LEU A 126 -19.53 0.34 -19.10
C LEU A 126 -19.03 -1.10 -19.28
N LEU A 127 -18.57 -1.75 -18.21
CA LEU A 127 -18.16 -3.14 -18.22
C LEU A 127 -19.30 -4.08 -18.59
N GLY A 128 -20.50 -3.87 -18.05
CA GLY A 128 -21.69 -4.64 -18.43
C GLY A 128 -22.03 -4.50 -19.91
N VAL A 129 -21.87 -3.30 -20.48
CA VAL A 129 -22.06 -3.04 -21.91
C VAL A 129 -20.95 -3.71 -22.73
N CYS A 130 -19.68 -3.54 -22.35
CA CYS A 130 -18.54 -4.19 -23.00
C CYS A 130 -18.66 -5.72 -22.95
N GLN A 131 -19.14 -6.30 -21.85
CA GLN A 131 -19.41 -7.73 -21.70
C GLN A 131 -20.54 -8.21 -22.62
N GLY A 132 -21.66 -7.50 -22.64
CA GLY A 132 -22.79 -7.83 -23.50
C GLY A 132 -22.43 -7.78 -24.98
N GLU A 133 -21.67 -6.76 -25.37
CA GLU A 133 -21.17 -6.61 -26.73
C GLU A 133 -20.06 -7.62 -27.06
N ALA A 134 -19.22 -8.02 -26.09
CA ALA A 134 -18.21 -9.06 -26.27
C ALA A 134 -18.87 -10.43 -26.48
N ALA A 135 -19.87 -10.76 -25.67
CA ALA A 135 -20.67 -11.97 -25.81
C ALA A 135 -21.42 -12.02 -27.15
N ALA A 136 -21.79 -10.85 -27.69
CA ALA A 136 -22.38 -10.73 -29.01
C ALA A 136 -21.36 -10.73 -30.17
N GLY A 137 -20.05 -10.83 -29.88
CA GLY A 137 -18.98 -10.78 -30.88
C GLY A 137 -18.78 -9.40 -31.52
N ARG A 138 -19.34 -8.34 -30.92
CA ARG A 138 -19.34 -6.96 -31.43
C ARG A 138 -18.38 -6.04 -30.71
N PHE A 139 -17.95 -6.41 -29.50
CA PHE A 139 -16.88 -5.72 -28.79
C PHE A 139 -15.61 -6.56 -28.79
N THR A 140 -14.60 -6.04 -29.48
CA THR A 140 -13.21 -6.40 -29.22
C THR A 140 -12.73 -5.52 -28.07
N LEU A 141 -12.07 -6.10 -27.05
CA LEU A 141 -11.23 -5.34 -26.11
C LEU A 141 -10.46 -4.28 -26.89
N PRO A 142 -10.23 -3.07 -26.32
CA PRO A 142 -9.55 -2.01 -27.04
C PRO A 142 -8.27 -2.57 -27.66
N ALA A 143 -8.13 -2.35 -28.97
CA ALA A 143 -7.07 -2.98 -29.76
C ALA A 143 -5.67 -2.51 -29.32
N ASP A 144 -5.60 -1.36 -28.64
CA ASP A 144 -4.38 -0.81 -28.08
C ASP A 144 -4.13 -1.29 -26.64
N GLU A 145 -2.89 -1.73 -26.42
CA GLU A 145 -2.38 -2.19 -25.13
C GLU A 145 -2.50 -1.11 -24.03
N ASP A 146 -2.34 0.17 -24.42
CA ASP A 146 -2.40 1.32 -23.51
C ASP A 146 -3.78 1.50 -22.84
N SER A 147 -4.87 1.32 -23.60
CA SER A 147 -6.24 1.35 -23.08
C SER A 147 -6.49 0.25 -22.06
N VAL A 148 -6.08 -0.98 -22.39
CA VAL A 148 -6.20 -2.14 -21.52
C VAL A 148 -5.43 -1.90 -20.22
N GLN A 149 -4.20 -1.40 -20.35
CA GLN A 149 -3.36 -1.08 -19.21
C GLN A 149 -3.98 -0.03 -18.31
N CYS A 150 -4.45 1.07 -18.89
CA CYS A 150 -5.10 2.12 -18.11
C CYS A 150 -6.35 1.58 -17.39
N LEU A 151 -7.18 0.79 -18.08
CA LEU A 151 -8.40 0.23 -17.51
C LEU A 151 -8.12 -0.71 -16.33
N LEU A 152 -7.26 -1.72 -16.51
CA LEU A 152 -6.96 -2.69 -15.46
C LEU A 152 -6.25 -2.05 -14.26
N ALA A 153 -5.26 -1.19 -14.51
CA ALA A 153 -4.58 -0.45 -13.45
C ALA A 153 -5.56 0.38 -12.62
N SER A 154 -6.54 0.97 -13.30
CA SER A 154 -7.51 1.83 -12.64
C SER A 154 -8.58 1.05 -11.89
N LEU A 155 -9.02 -0.11 -12.37
CA LEU A 155 -9.88 -1.02 -11.61
C LEU A 155 -9.18 -1.52 -10.34
N ALA A 156 -7.90 -1.87 -10.43
CA ALA A 156 -7.09 -2.19 -9.27
C ALA A 156 -6.99 -0.99 -8.31
N TYR A 157 -6.77 0.21 -8.84
CA TYR A 157 -6.81 1.48 -8.09
C TYR A 157 -8.20 1.86 -7.55
N LEU A 158 -9.28 1.19 -7.92
CA LEU A 158 -10.61 1.39 -7.35
C LEU A 158 -11.05 0.27 -6.40
N GLY A 159 -10.24 -0.77 -6.23
CA GLY A 159 -10.64 -1.91 -5.40
C GLY A 159 -11.67 -2.83 -6.06
N GLN A 160 -11.89 -2.74 -7.36
CA GLN A 160 -12.93 -3.50 -8.09
C GLN A 160 -12.38 -4.87 -8.52
N LEU A 161 -12.28 -5.81 -7.57
CA LEU A 161 -11.64 -7.11 -7.78
C LEU A 161 -12.39 -7.99 -8.79
N ASP A 162 -13.72 -8.06 -8.69
CA ASP A 162 -14.54 -8.92 -9.54
C ASP A 162 -14.46 -8.47 -11.01
N GLU A 163 -14.53 -7.16 -11.21
CA GLU A 163 -14.38 -6.51 -12.52
C GLU A 163 -12.97 -6.69 -13.08
N LEU A 164 -11.94 -6.58 -12.24
CA LEU A 164 -10.55 -6.81 -12.61
C LEU A 164 -10.33 -8.25 -13.08
N GLN A 165 -10.86 -9.24 -12.35
CA GLN A 165 -10.79 -10.67 -12.71
C GLN A 165 -11.52 -10.95 -14.02
N LEU A 166 -12.71 -10.37 -14.18
CA LEU A 166 -13.51 -10.57 -15.38
C LEU A 166 -12.83 -10.01 -16.63
N LEU A 167 -12.26 -8.79 -16.56
CA LEU A 167 -11.49 -8.27 -17.69
C LEU A 167 -10.20 -9.05 -17.94
N ALA A 168 -9.51 -9.49 -16.88
CA ALA A 168 -8.34 -10.35 -17.01
C ALA A 168 -8.65 -11.68 -17.73
N ALA A 169 -9.88 -12.20 -17.59
CA ALA A 169 -10.35 -13.40 -18.31
C ALA A 169 -10.40 -13.21 -19.83
N GLN A 170 -10.75 -12.00 -20.27
CA GLN A 170 -10.89 -11.67 -21.69
C GLN A 170 -9.56 -11.35 -22.37
N LEU A 171 -8.50 -11.12 -21.59
CA LEU A 171 -7.21 -10.70 -22.14
C LEU A 171 -6.40 -11.88 -22.69
N PRO A 172 -5.88 -11.77 -23.93
CA PRO A 172 -4.92 -12.72 -24.45
C PRO A 172 -3.62 -12.64 -23.64
N PRO A 173 -2.93 -13.77 -23.39
CA PRO A 173 -1.64 -13.78 -22.66
C PRO A 173 -0.57 -12.87 -23.30
N SER A 174 -0.65 -12.62 -24.60
CA SER A 174 0.27 -11.75 -25.34
C SER A 174 0.20 -10.28 -24.94
N HIS A 175 -0.86 -9.85 -24.24
CA HIS A 175 -1.02 -8.47 -23.76
C HIS A 175 -0.46 -8.29 -22.34
N SER A 176 0.10 -9.35 -21.74
CA SER A 176 0.76 -9.26 -20.44
C SER A 176 2.13 -8.59 -20.60
N SER A 177 2.18 -7.28 -20.38
CA SER A 177 3.43 -6.52 -20.38
C SER A 177 3.89 -6.14 -18.98
N PRO A 178 5.20 -5.87 -18.80
CA PRO A 178 5.73 -5.43 -17.52
C PRO A 178 5.05 -4.14 -17.01
N ALA A 179 4.76 -3.19 -17.91
CA ALA A 179 4.13 -1.92 -17.54
C ALA A 179 2.70 -2.14 -17.01
N LEU A 180 1.93 -3.02 -17.67
CA LEU A 180 0.60 -3.42 -17.23
C LEU A 180 0.62 -4.02 -15.82
N VAL A 181 1.46 -5.04 -15.60
CA VAL A 181 1.52 -5.73 -14.31
C VAL A 181 1.98 -4.80 -13.19
N ARG A 182 2.96 -3.91 -13.46
CA ARG A 182 3.35 -2.86 -12.50
C ARG A 182 2.17 -2.01 -12.11
N ASP A 183 1.44 -1.46 -13.07
CA ASP A 183 0.40 -0.48 -12.79
C ASP A 183 -0.81 -1.13 -12.09
N ILE A 184 -1.13 -2.40 -12.39
CA ILE A 184 -2.11 -3.20 -11.63
C ILE A 184 -1.66 -3.37 -10.19
N LEU A 185 -0.41 -3.78 -9.95
CA LEU A 185 0.11 -3.99 -8.59
C LEU A 185 0.11 -2.68 -7.81
N LEU A 186 0.58 -1.57 -8.39
CA LEU A 186 0.56 -0.25 -7.74
C LEU A 186 -0.88 0.22 -7.45
N GLY A 187 -1.81 0.00 -8.37
CA GLY A 187 -3.23 0.29 -8.15
C GLY A 187 -3.80 -0.53 -7.00
N ALA A 188 -3.56 -1.85 -7.02
CA ALA A 188 -3.98 -2.79 -5.99
C ALA A 188 -3.43 -2.41 -4.60
N LEU A 189 -2.17 -1.98 -4.54
CA LEU A 189 -1.52 -1.54 -3.31
C LEU A 189 -2.15 -0.27 -2.74
N ARG A 190 -2.42 0.73 -3.59
CA ARG A 190 -3.08 1.97 -3.18
C ARG A 190 -4.49 1.74 -2.61
N ARG A 191 -5.18 0.67 -3.04
CA ARG A 191 -6.50 0.27 -2.53
C ARG A 191 -6.51 -0.94 -1.63
N TRP A 192 -5.34 -1.43 -1.21
CA TRP A 192 -5.23 -2.55 -0.28
C TRP A 192 -5.87 -3.87 -0.76
N LEU A 193 -5.85 -4.11 -2.06
CA LEU A 193 -6.20 -5.40 -2.64
C LEU A 193 -5.06 -6.42 -2.43
N LEU A 194 -4.78 -6.78 -1.18
CA LEU A 194 -3.72 -7.74 -0.84
C LEU A 194 -3.94 -9.12 -1.45
N CYS A 195 -5.18 -9.48 -1.76
CA CYS A 195 -5.50 -10.69 -2.53
C CYS A 195 -4.84 -10.68 -3.92
N VAL A 196 -4.82 -9.54 -4.61
CA VAL A 196 -4.19 -9.40 -5.94
C VAL A 196 -2.68 -9.59 -5.83
N VAL A 197 -2.05 -9.01 -4.80
CA VAL A 197 -0.61 -9.19 -4.54
C VAL A 197 -0.30 -10.64 -4.19
N ARG A 198 -1.13 -11.29 -3.37
CA ARG A 198 -1.03 -12.72 -3.02
C ARG A 198 -1.15 -13.62 -4.25
N GLU A 199 -2.15 -13.37 -5.10
CA GLU A 199 -2.32 -14.10 -6.35
C GLU A 199 -1.08 -13.93 -7.25
N ALA A 200 -0.54 -12.71 -7.37
CA ALA A 200 0.66 -12.46 -8.14
C ALA A 200 1.88 -13.23 -7.61
N VAL A 201 2.07 -13.20 -6.29
CA VAL A 201 3.14 -13.92 -5.60
C VAL A 201 3.01 -15.44 -5.77
N ALA A 202 1.82 -15.99 -5.53
CA ALA A 202 1.55 -17.42 -5.66
C ALA A 202 1.76 -17.89 -7.11
N ALA A 203 1.28 -17.11 -8.08
CA ALA A 203 1.48 -17.34 -9.49
C ALA A 203 2.96 -17.24 -9.91
N ALA A 204 3.75 -16.37 -9.28
CA ALA A 204 5.18 -16.30 -9.56
C ALA A 204 5.94 -17.52 -9.01
N ALA A 205 5.51 -18.06 -7.87
CA ALA A 205 6.15 -19.20 -7.21
C ALA A 205 5.77 -20.55 -7.82
N ASP A 206 4.51 -20.72 -8.25
CA ASP A 206 4.00 -21.98 -8.81
C ASP A 206 3.31 -21.75 -10.18
N PRO A 207 3.83 -22.34 -11.28
CA PRO A 207 3.19 -22.32 -12.59
C PRO A 207 1.77 -22.91 -12.62
N ALA A 208 1.42 -23.79 -11.67
CA ALA A 208 0.06 -24.30 -11.52
C ALA A 208 -0.90 -23.19 -11.03
N GLU A 209 -0.45 -22.36 -10.09
CA GLU A 209 -1.20 -21.21 -9.58
C GLU A 209 -1.36 -20.10 -10.63
N GLN A 210 -0.45 -19.99 -11.60
CA GLN A 210 -0.66 -19.09 -12.75
C GLN A 210 -1.93 -19.40 -13.55
N ARG A 211 -2.46 -20.62 -13.42
CA ARG A 211 -3.65 -21.06 -14.15
C ARG A 211 -4.91 -21.06 -13.28
N SER A 212 -4.79 -20.73 -11.98
CA SER A 212 -5.92 -20.78 -11.05
C SER A 212 -6.90 -19.64 -11.28
N THR A 213 -6.39 -18.43 -11.58
CA THR A 213 -7.22 -17.28 -11.92
C THR A 213 -6.73 -16.57 -13.19
N PRO A 214 -7.63 -15.88 -13.92
CA PRO A 214 -7.21 -15.06 -15.06
C PRO A 214 -6.20 -13.98 -14.71
N LEU A 215 -6.33 -13.39 -13.51
CA LEU A 215 -5.44 -12.36 -13.02
C LEU A 215 -4.06 -12.93 -12.67
N ALA A 216 -4.00 -14.10 -12.01
CA ALA A 216 -2.76 -14.83 -11.74
C ALA A 216 -1.96 -15.11 -13.02
N ARG A 217 -2.64 -15.47 -14.11
CA ARG A 217 -2.03 -15.69 -15.43
C ARG A 217 -1.32 -14.45 -15.97
N ILE A 218 -1.93 -13.28 -15.83
CA ILE A 218 -1.34 -12.01 -16.27
C ILE A 218 -0.18 -11.66 -15.34
N LEU A 219 -0.43 -11.62 -14.02
CA LEU A 219 0.53 -11.14 -13.03
C LEU A 219 1.77 -12.02 -12.94
N GLY A 220 1.60 -13.35 -12.79
CA GLY A 220 2.69 -14.29 -12.54
C GLY A 220 3.75 -14.30 -13.64
N SER A 221 3.35 -14.09 -14.89
CA SER A 221 4.26 -14.10 -16.05
C SER A 221 5.33 -13.01 -16.04
N GLN A 222 5.05 -11.85 -15.43
CA GLN A 222 5.94 -10.68 -15.41
C GLN A 222 6.41 -10.31 -14.00
N PHE A 223 5.82 -10.91 -12.96
CA PHE A 223 6.03 -10.50 -11.57
C PHE A 223 7.51 -10.54 -11.18
N SER A 224 8.21 -11.64 -11.44
CA SER A 224 9.61 -11.81 -11.04
C SER A 224 10.56 -10.79 -11.70
N GLY A 225 10.27 -10.35 -12.93
CA GLY A 225 11.11 -9.39 -13.67
C GLY A 225 10.90 -7.93 -13.25
N LEU A 226 9.68 -7.57 -12.85
CA LEU A 226 9.31 -6.22 -12.43
C LEU A 226 9.68 -5.90 -10.99
N PHE A 227 9.70 -6.94 -10.17
CA PHE A 227 9.73 -6.81 -8.72
C PHE A 227 10.86 -5.92 -8.19
N PRO A 228 12.12 -5.99 -8.68
CA PRO A 228 13.18 -5.11 -8.20
C PRO A 228 12.89 -3.61 -8.41
N GLY A 229 12.21 -3.26 -9.49
CA GLY A 229 11.88 -1.87 -9.83
C GLY A 229 10.69 -1.32 -9.04
N ILE A 230 9.73 -2.18 -8.68
CA ILE A 230 8.50 -1.78 -7.97
C ILE A 230 8.62 -1.95 -6.46
N MET A 231 9.53 -2.79 -5.97
CA MET A 231 9.70 -3.12 -4.55
C MET A 231 9.80 -1.88 -3.67
N ALA A 232 10.61 -0.89 -4.06
CA ALA A 232 10.75 0.35 -3.29
C ALA A 232 9.42 1.12 -3.20
N GLU A 233 8.59 1.09 -4.24
CA GLU A 233 7.27 1.70 -4.24
C GLU A 233 6.27 0.88 -3.42
N MET A 234 6.32 -0.45 -3.48
CA MET A 234 5.49 -1.33 -2.65
C MET A 234 5.80 -1.14 -1.16
N LEU A 235 7.08 -1.07 -0.80
CA LEU A 235 7.54 -0.81 0.56
C LEU A 235 7.18 0.61 1.01
N ARG A 236 7.31 1.62 0.13
CA ARG A 236 6.85 2.99 0.44
C ARG A 236 5.35 3.05 0.68
N ALA A 237 4.55 2.39 -0.15
CA ALA A 237 3.11 2.29 0.06
C ALA A 237 2.77 1.53 1.36
N ALA A 238 3.50 0.45 1.68
CA ALA A 238 3.38 -0.25 2.96
C ALA A 238 3.61 0.71 4.14
N LYS A 239 4.63 1.58 4.02
CA LYS A 239 4.97 2.60 5.01
C LYS A 239 3.90 3.67 5.14
N GLU A 240 3.54 4.34 4.05
CA GLU A 240 2.59 5.46 4.03
C GLU A 240 1.24 5.11 4.67
N HIS A 241 0.83 3.85 4.57
CA HIS A 241 -0.45 3.39 5.07
C HIS A 241 -0.33 2.48 6.31
N GLN A 242 0.86 2.32 6.88
CA GLN A 242 1.14 1.51 8.08
C GLN A 242 0.62 0.07 7.99
N ARG A 243 0.93 -0.63 6.88
CA ARG A 243 0.39 -1.97 6.60
C ARG A 243 1.46 -3.07 6.67
N PRO A 244 1.72 -3.60 7.87
CA PRO A 244 2.72 -4.64 8.12
C PRO A 244 2.54 -5.91 7.29
N ALA A 245 1.28 -6.31 7.07
CA ALA A 245 0.91 -7.53 6.34
C ALA A 245 1.46 -7.58 4.91
N LEU A 246 1.64 -6.41 4.26
CA LEU A 246 2.23 -6.36 2.93
C LEU A 246 3.71 -6.74 2.96
N VAL A 247 4.47 -6.31 3.97
CA VAL A 247 5.89 -6.65 4.07
C VAL A 247 6.05 -8.16 4.31
N GLY A 248 5.24 -8.74 5.20
CA GLY A 248 5.20 -10.20 5.39
C GLY A 248 4.95 -10.96 4.10
N LEU A 249 3.97 -10.51 3.30
CA LEU A 249 3.67 -11.13 1.99
C LEU A 249 4.81 -11.03 0.98
N LEU A 250 5.56 -9.94 0.99
CA LEU A 250 6.72 -9.78 0.10
C LEU A 250 7.89 -10.66 0.54
N LEU A 251 8.03 -10.92 1.84
CA LEU A 251 9.03 -11.83 2.41
C LEU A 251 8.69 -13.30 2.13
N ASP A 252 7.44 -13.70 2.41
CA ASP A 252 6.93 -15.06 2.18
C ASP A 252 7.09 -15.50 0.71
N ALA A 253 7.09 -14.54 -0.21
CA ALA A 253 7.29 -14.75 -1.62
C ALA A 253 8.75 -15.10 -2.02
N GLY A 254 9.65 -15.25 -1.03
CA GLY A 254 11.02 -15.73 -1.23
C GLY A 254 11.99 -14.65 -1.71
N TYR A 255 11.64 -13.37 -1.60
CA TYR A 255 12.50 -12.30 -2.09
C TYR A 255 13.53 -11.86 -1.06
N HIS A 256 14.76 -11.69 -1.53
CA HIS A 256 15.86 -11.24 -0.70
C HIS A 256 15.58 -9.87 -0.09
N LEU A 257 15.88 -9.77 1.21
CA LEU A 257 15.81 -8.51 1.91
C LEU A 257 16.82 -7.51 1.36
N THR A 258 16.30 -6.33 1.08
CA THR A 258 17.09 -5.13 0.85
C THR A 258 17.16 -4.34 2.15
N HIS A 259 18.21 -3.52 2.30
CA HIS A 259 18.31 -2.54 3.38
C HIS A 259 17.07 -1.63 3.49
N GLU A 260 16.38 -1.42 2.37
CA GLU A 260 15.13 -0.65 2.28
C GLU A 260 13.96 -1.34 2.99
N ALA A 261 13.82 -2.66 2.85
CA ALA A 261 12.76 -3.43 3.51
C ALA A 261 12.88 -3.36 5.04
N LEU A 262 14.09 -3.52 5.58
CA LEU A 262 14.36 -3.37 7.01
C LEU A 262 14.02 -1.96 7.50
N ARG A 263 14.41 -0.94 6.72
CA ARG A 263 14.09 0.46 7.03
C ARG A 263 12.58 0.70 7.08
N VAL A 264 11.83 0.13 6.14
CA VAL A 264 10.36 0.22 6.11
C VAL A 264 9.72 -0.49 7.31
N CYS A 265 10.16 -1.70 7.66
CA CYS A 265 9.68 -2.38 8.88
C CYS A 265 9.89 -1.52 10.13
N MET A 266 11.06 -0.89 10.23
CA MET A 266 11.39 0.01 11.34
C MET A 266 10.58 1.33 11.31
N ASP A 267 10.30 1.86 10.13
CA ASP A 267 9.46 3.05 9.95
C ASP A 267 8.01 2.80 10.35
N VAL A 268 7.47 1.64 9.99
CA VAL A 268 6.10 1.22 10.33
C VAL A 268 5.99 0.79 11.80
N GLY A 269 7.10 0.36 12.40
CA GLY A 269 7.12 -0.18 13.76
C GLY A 269 6.58 -1.60 13.86
N ASP A 270 6.79 -2.42 12.82
CA ASP A 270 6.36 -3.81 12.77
C ASP A 270 7.48 -4.78 13.17
N GLY A 271 7.55 -5.09 14.46
CA GLY A 271 8.47 -6.08 15.03
C GLY A 271 8.35 -7.47 14.40
N PRO A 272 7.14 -8.06 14.29
CA PRO A 272 6.94 -9.35 13.63
C PRO A 272 7.48 -9.44 12.20
N ALA A 273 7.15 -8.49 11.31
CA ALA A 273 7.71 -8.55 9.95
C ALA A 273 9.22 -8.33 9.95
N LEU A 274 9.75 -7.47 10.84
CA LEU A 274 11.20 -7.30 11.00
C LEU A 274 11.88 -8.60 11.46
N ALA A 275 11.25 -9.37 12.35
CA ALA A 275 11.77 -10.65 12.81
C ALA A 275 11.77 -11.71 11.71
N THR A 276 10.68 -11.82 10.93
CA THR A 276 10.63 -12.70 9.75
C THR A 276 11.69 -12.29 8.74
N ALA A 277 11.77 -10.99 8.44
CA ALA A 277 12.78 -10.39 7.59
C ALA A 277 14.20 -10.80 7.98
N LEU A 278 14.54 -10.73 9.26
CA LEU A 278 15.90 -11.03 9.71
C LEU A 278 16.23 -12.53 9.72
N LYS A 279 15.23 -13.41 9.86
CA LYS A 279 15.42 -14.87 9.79
C LYS A 279 15.82 -15.35 8.40
N ASP A 280 15.35 -14.69 7.35
CA ASP A 280 15.53 -15.13 5.96
C ASP A 280 16.84 -14.64 5.30
N GLY A 281 17.83 -14.20 6.09
CA GLY A 281 19.23 -14.22 5.66
C GLY A 281 19.90 -12.88 5.39
N MET A 282 19.42 -11.77 5.94
CA MET A 282 20.29 -10.60 6.12
C MET A 282 21.30 -10.90 7.24
N LEU A 283 22.50 -11.33 6.84
CA LEU A 283 23.64 -11.22 7.74
C LEU A 283 23.80 -9.74 8.11
N PRO A 284 24.15 -9.42 9.37
CA PRO A 284 24.54 -8.06 9.73
C PRO A 284 25.70 -7.69 8.82
N SER A 285 25.43 -6.89 7.78
CA SER A 285 26.48 -6.35 6.94
C SER A 285 27.40 -5.60 7.90
N PRO A 286 28.73 -5.84 7.87
CA PRO A 286 29.64 -5.03 8.67
C PRO A 286 29.32 -3.57 8.35
N PRO A 287 29.35 -2.66 9.34
CA PRO A 287 29.14 -1.25 9.07
C PRO A 287 30.05 -0.89 7.90
N PRO A 288 29.59 -0.13 6.89
CA PRO A 288 30.52 0.39 5.90
C PRO A 288 31.54 1.20 6.68
N ALA A 289 32.72 0.61 6.91
CA ALA A 289 33.81 1.22 7.67
C ALA A 289 34.29 2.51 7.01
N ASN A 290 33.86 2.73 5.76
CA ASN A 290 34.03 3.95 5.02
C ASN A 290 32.62 4.40 4.58
N LEU A 291 31.97 5.25 5.39
CA LEU A 291 30.94 6.12 4.83
C LEU A 291 31.62 6.87 3.69
N LEU A 292 31.18 6.60 2.44
CA LEU A 292 31.71 7.19 1.22
C LEU A 292 32.05 8.66 1.47
N GLU A 293 33.27 9.08 1.11
CA GLU A 293 33.99 10.32 1.45
C GLU A 293 33.25 11.65 1.20
N HIS A 294 31.98 11.64 0.81
CA HIS A 294 31.28 12.78 0.23
C HIS A 294 30.10 13.30 1.05
N SER A 295 29.77 12.71 2.21
CA SER A 295 28.71 13.24 3.07
C SER A 295 29.12 13.18 4.55
N PRO A 296 29.38 14.33 5.19
CA PRO A 296 29.68 14.35 6.62
C PRO A 296 28.48 13.84 7.41
N MET A 297 28.75 12.99 8.41
CA MET A 297 27.77 12.63 9.42
C MET A 297 27.45 13.87 10.24
N ALA A 298 26.20 14.32 10.15
CA ALA A 298 25.76 15.44 10.95
C ALA A 298 25.62 14.97 12.41
N ILE A 299 26.27 15.71 13.29
CA ILE A 299 26.28 15.86 14.75
C ILE A 299 25.22 16.77 15.43
N PRO A 300 24.02 17.11 14.90
CA PRO A 300 23.30 18.25 15.48
C PRO A 300 22.84 17.99 16.93
N SER A 301 22.98 18.99 17.78
CA SER A 301 22.37 19.10 19.10
C SER A 301 20.85 19.26 19.00
N GLN A 302 20.35 19.81 17.89
CA GLN A 302 18.95 20.10 17.58
C GLN A 302 18.46 19.40 16.29
N ARG A 303 18.61 18.08 16.17
CA ARG A 303 18.35 17.38 14.90
C ARG A 303 16.89 17.34 14.51
N GLY A 304 16.63 17.54 13.22
CA GLY A 304 15.41 17.11 12.53
C GLY A 304 15.66 16.09 11.42
N THR A 305 16.88 15.53 11.29
CA THR A 305 17.21 14.56 10.24
C THR A 305 18.03 13.41 10.84
N PRO A 306 17.65 12.14 10.59
CA PRO A 306 18.36 10.98 11.15
C PRO A 306 19.75 10.83 10.51
N CYS A 307 20.79 10.69 11.32
CA CYS A 307 22.17 10.68 10.85
C CYS A 307 22.84 9.30 10.91
N TYR A 308 22.19 8.33 11.56
CA TYR A 308 22.73 6.98 11.71
C TYR A 308 22.09 5.98 10.73
N SER A 309 21.83 6.40 9.49
CA SER A 309 21.08 5.63 8.48
C SER A 309 21.70 4.27 8.12
N SER A 310 23.01 4.10 8.35
CA SER A 310 23.74 2.85 8.12
C SER A 310 23.68 1.86 9.30
N CYS A 311 23.29 2.31 10.50
CA CYS A 311 23.16 1.45 11.69
C CYS A 311 21.72 1.49 12.22
N TYR A 312 20.98 0.40 12.02
CA TYR A 312 19.59 0.29 12.45
C TYR A 312 19.38 0.46 13.95
N VAL A 313 20.30 -0.05 14.78
CA VAL A 313 20.22 0.10 16.25
C VAL A 313 20.33 1.56 16.66
N LEU A 314 21.30 2.30 16.10
CA LEU A 314 21.47 3.73 16.38
C LEU A 314 20.32 4.57 15.79
N SER A 315 19.85 4.23 14.59
CA SER A 315 18.65 4.83 14.00
C SER A 315 17.40 4.69 14.87
N LEU A 316 17.21 3.54 15.53
CA LEU A 316 16.10 3.35 16.47
C LEU A 316 16.22 4.25 17.71
N LEU A 317 17.42 4.38 18.28
CA LEU A 317 17.67 5.27 19.42
C LEU A 317 17.40 6.74 19.05
N GLU A 318 17.85 7.18 17.87
CA GLU A 318 17.62 8.54 17.38
C GLU A 318 16.12 8.82 17.21
N ARG A 319 15.38 7.91 16.56
CA ARG A 319 13.92 8.04 16.39
C ARG A 319 13.16 8.06 17.69
N ARG A 320 13.52 7.18 18.63
CA ARG A 320 12.86 7.12 19.94
C ARG A 320 12.99 8.44 20.69
N ARG A 321 14.16 9.09 20.59
CA ARG A 321 14.39 10.43 21.13
C ARG A 321 13.51 11.47 20.45
N GLU A 322 13.46 11.50 19.12
CA GLU A 322 12.61 12.44 18.37
C GLU A 322 11.15 12.36 18.84
N HIS A 323 10.62 11.14 19.03
CA HIS A 323 9.25 10.92 19.53
C HIS A 323 9.09 11.23 21.03
N SER A 324 10.17 11.20 21.82
CA SER A 324 10.10 11.49 23.27
C SER A 324 9.73 12.95 23.56
N ILE A 325 10.02 13.85 22.63
CA ILE A 325 9.66 15.28 22.71
C ILE A 325 8.13 15.44 22.77
N GLU A 326 7.38 14.49 22.21
CA GLU A 326 5.91 14.49 22.21
C GLU A 326 5.28 13.87 23.49
N MET A 327 6.09 13.62 24.54
CA MET A 327 5.68 13.25 25.91
C MET A 327 4.82 11.97 26.08
N ARG A 328 4.99 10.94 25.25
CA ARG A 328 4.34 9.63 25.48
C ARG A 328 5.31 8.59 26.05
N PRO A 329 5.18 8.21 27.33
CA PRO A 329 6.02 7.18 27.95
C PRO A 329 5.66 5.74 27.54
N SER A 330 4.59 5.51 26.77
CA SER A 330 4.18 4.16 26.36
C SER A 330 4.98 3.55 25.22
N ASP A 331 5.78 4.35 24.52
CA ASP A 331 6.27 3.95 23.20
C ASP A 331 7.51 3.05 23.28
N ASP A 332 8.17 2.96 24.44
CA ASP A 332 9.33 2.09 24.66
C ASP A 332 9.05 0.64 24.28
N ALA A 333 7.83 0.14 24.52
CA ALA A 333 7.43 -1.21 24.16
C ALA A 333 7.48 -1.44 22.64
N GLN A 334 7.07 -0.46 21.84
CA GLN A 334 7.10 -0.54 20.38
C GLN A 334 8.53 -0.53 19.84
N TYR A 335 9.42 0.25 20.42
CA TYR A 335 10.83 0.25 19.99
C TYR A 335 11.58 -1.00 20.45
N LEU A 336 11.21 -1.57 21.61
CA LEU A 336 11.78 -2.83 22.09
C LEU A 336 11.42 -3.99 21.15
N THR A 337 10.19 -4.06 20.64
CA THR A 337 9.80 -5.12 19.67
C THR A 337 10.53 -5.03 18.33
N LEU A 338 11.10 -3.87 17.98
CA LEU A 338 11.97 -3.70 16.82
C LEU A 338 13.43 -4.02 17.14
N LEU A 339 13.89 -3.58 18.31
CA LEU A 339 15.27 -3.73 18.74
C LEU A 339 15.63 -5.20 19.02
N GLU A 340 14.74 -5.97 19.63
CA GLU A 340 14.97 -7.38 19.98
C GLU A 340 15.31 -8.25 18.76
N PRO A 341 14.53 -8.23 17.66
CA PRO A 341 14.89 -8.93 16.43
C PRO A 341 16.25 -8.53 15.87
N LEU A 342 16.57 -7.23 15.85
CA LEU A 342 17.87 -6.73 15.37
C LEU A 342 19.02 -7.28 16.22
N LEU A 343 18.90 -7.22 17.55
CA LEU A 343 19.91 -7.75 18.47
C LEU A 343 20.04 -9.27 18.33
N GLY A 344 18.92 -9.98 18.16
CA GLY A 344 18.87 -11.43 17.92
C GLY A 344 19.57 -11.83 16.62
N ALA A 345 19.44 -11.01 15.57
CA ALA A 345 20.13 -11.17 14.30
C ALA A 345 21.60 -10.69 14.30
N GLY A 346 22.11 -10.25 15.46
CA GLY A 346 23.52 -9.87 15.61
C GLY A 346 23.83 -8.41 15.30
N TYR A 347 22.83 -7.57 14.98
CA TYR A 347 23.06 -6.13 14.83
C TYR A 347 23.45 -5.50 16.16
N ARG A 348 24.44 -4.62 16.15
CA ARG A 348 24.95 -3.89 17.33
C ARG A 348 25.14 -2.42 16.97
N PRO A 349 25.22 -1.51 17.97
CA PRO A 349 25.66 -0.14 17.71
C PRO A 349 27.00 -0.15 16.96
N ALA A 350 27.05 0.56 15.85
CA ALA A 350 28.26 0.65 15.03
C ALA A 350 29.23 1.67 15.62
N VAL A 351 30.52 1.36 15.52
CA VAL A 351 31.61 2.31 15.71
C VAL A 351 32.10 2.71 14.31
N TYR A 352 32.27 4.00 14.08
CA TYR A 352 32.64 4.53 12.78
C TYR A 352 34.12 4.90 12.76
N GLU A 353 34.83 4.49 11.72
CA GLU A 353 36.23 4.84 11.50
C GLU A 353 36.32 5.92 10.42
N ASN A 354 37.26 6.86 10.55
CA ASN A 354 37.57 7.91 9.59
C ASN A 354 36.34 8.66 9.04
N VAL A 355 35.41 9.01 9.93
CA VAL A 355 34.17 9.68 9.54
C VAL A 355 34.29 11.20 9.69
N HIS A 356 33.77 11.94 8.73
CA HIS A 356 33.61 13.40 8.87
C HIS A 356 32.39 13.71 9.73
N ILE A 357 32.58 14.46 10.81
CA ILE A 357 31.54 14.80 11.78
C ILE A 357 31.30 16.30 11.79
N SER A 358 30.06 16.74 11.55
CA SER A 358 29.66 18.15 11.67
C SER A 358 28.79 18.35 12.91
N ARG A 359 29.37 18.85 14.01
CA ARG A 359 28.63 19.15 15.24
C ARG A 359 27.91 20.49 15.10
N ASP A 360 26.60 20.52 15.34
CA ASP A 360 25.79 21.75 15.40
C ASP A 360 25.82 22.65 14.17
N GLY A 361 25.95 22.05 12.97
CA GLY A 361 26.11 22.81 11.73
C GLY A 361 27.47 23.49 11.59
N GLY A 362 28.41 23.19 12.48
CA GLY A 362 29.81 23.58 12.38
C GLY A 362 30.56 22.85 11.25
N PRO A 363 31.81 23.25 10.97
CA PRO A 363 32.62 22.61 9.94
C PRO A 363 32.79 21.12 10.24
N ALA A 364 32.71 20.29 9.20
CA ALA A 364 32.91 18.85 9.34
C ALA A 364 34.38 18.54 9.66
N THR A 365 34.64 17.88 10.78
CA THR A 365 35.98 17.45 11.20
C THR A 365 36.15 15.96 10.95
N LEU A 366 37.30 15.55 10.42
CA LEU A 366 37.62 14.12 10.30
C LEU A 366 37.90 13.56 11.69
N VAL A 367 37.13 12.57 12.11
CA VAL A 367 37.30 11.86 13.38
C VAL A 367 37.75 10.44 13.07
N PRO A 368 39.00 10.06 13.45
CA PRO A 368 39.56 8.74 13.11
C PRO A 368 38.74 7.59 13.67
N HIS A 369 38.20 7.75 14.87
CA HIS A 369 37.42 6.75 15.57
C HIS A 369 36.28 7.45 16.31
N PHE A 370 35.05 7.11 15.99
CA PHE A 370 33.85 7.71 16.55
C PHE A 370 32.91 6.64 17.09
N ASP A 371 32.71 6.62 18.40
CA ASP A 371 31.70 5.79 19.07
C ASP A 371 30.49 6.64 19.47
N PRO A 372 29.37 6.57 18.73
CA PRO A 372 28.17 7.35 19.03
C PRO A 372 27.63 7.11 20.45
N ILE A 373 27.81 5.91 21.00
CA ILE A 373 27.33 5.58 22.35
C ILE A 373 28.08 6.38 23.42
N GLN A 374 29.37 6.66 23.20
CA GLN A 374 30.21 7.39 24.14
C GLN A 374 30.22 8.90 23.88
N GLU A 375 30.18 9.28 22.60
CA GLU A 375 30.46 10.65 22.17
C GLU A 375 29.22 11.46 21.78
N ASP A 376 28.08 10.81 21.46
CA ASP A 376 26.83 11.51 21.16
C ASP A 376 25.91 11.55 22.38
N ALA A 377 26.10 12.58 23.21
CA ALA A 377 25.19 12.89 24.32
C ALA A 377 23.74 13.10 23.86
N GLY A 378 23.53 13.43 22.58
CA GLY A 378 22.23 13.52 21.96
C GLY A 378 21.51 12.18 21.85
N LEU A 379 22.12 11.03 22.11
CA LEU A 379 21.37 9.78 22.21
C LEU A 379 20.59 9.65 23.52
N ASP A 380 20.87 10.49 24.53
CA ASP A 380 20.17 10.52 25.83
C ASP A 380 19.93 9.12 26.43
N LEU A 381 21.03 8.37 26.55
CA LEU A 381 21.03 6.97 26.98
C LEU A 381 20.60 6.78 28.44
N ASP A 382 20.63 7.84 29.26
CA ASP A 382 20.17 7.82 30.65
C ASP A 382 18.73 8.35 30.81
N GLY A 383 18.21 9.08 29.81
CA GLY A 383 16.87 9.65 29.79
C GLY A 383 15.89 8.83 28.95
N CYS A 384 15.51 9.35 27.78
CA CYS A 384 14.47 8.77 26.93
C CYS A 384 14.84 7.39 26.37
N ASN A 385 16.12 7.11 26.14
CA ASN A 385 16.58 5.85 25.57
C ASN A 385 17.03 4.81 26.60
N LYS A 386 16.88 5.08 27.90
CA LYS A 386 17.41 4.23 28.97
C LYS A 386 17.04 2.75 28.89
N TYR A 387 15.81 2.41 28.49
CA TYR A 387 15.38 1.01 28.43
C TYR A 387 15.83 0.32 27.15
N LEU A 388 15.88 1.03 26.02
CA LEU A 388 16.49 0.51 24.79
C LEU A 388 17.98 0.28 25.00
N TRP A 389 18.66 1.21 25.67
CA TRP A 389 20.06 1.06 26.03
C TRP A 389 20.31 -0.10 26.98
N LEU A 390 19.46 -0.27 28.01
CA LEU A 390 19.48 -1.43 28.88
C LEU A 390 19.30 -2.74 28.08
N ALA A 391 18.41 -2.75 27.08
CA ALA A 391 18.19 -3.90 26.20
C ALA A 391 19.37 -4.18 25.26
N ILE A 392 20.11 -3.16 24.82
CA ILE A 392 21.35 -3.32 24.04
C ILE A 392 22.46 -3.91 24.90
N GLN A 393 22.64 -3.39 26.13
CA GLN A 393 23.68 -3.86 27.05
C GLN A 393 23.43 -5.28 27.58
N ARG A 394 22.16 -5.66 27.75
CA ARG A 394 21.73 -6.95 28.34
C ARG A 394 22.43 -7.32 29.66
N PRO A 395 22.57 -6.42 30.66
CA PRO A 395 23.12 -6.81 31.95
C PRO A 395 22.24 -7.86 32.64
N ASP A 396 22.85 -8.82 33.33
CA ASP A 396 22.09 -9.82 34.08
C ASP A 396 21.15 -9.16 35.10
N TRP A 397 19.87 -9.54 35.06
CA TRP A 397 18.94 -9.08 36.08
C TRP A 397 19.35 -9.60 37.45
N SER A 398 19.36 -8.72 38.43
CA SER A 398 19.52 -9.06 39.84
C SER A 398 18.58 -8.21 40.71
N PRO A 399 18.23 -8.66 41.92
CA PRO A 399 17.45 -7.85 42.85
C PRO A 399 18.06 -6.47 43.13
N ALA A 400 19.39 -6.37 43.21
CA ALA A 400 20.10 -5.11 43.42
C ALA A 400 19.91 -4.12 42.24
N GLN A 401 19.88 -4.63 41.02
CA GLN A 401 19.74 -3.82 39.80
C GLN A 401 18.29 -3.69 39.31
N HIS A 402 17.32 -4.30 40.02
CA HIS A 402 15.91 -4.34 39.62
C HIS A 402 15.32 -2.95 39.34
N HIS A 403 15.79 -1.90 40.01
CA HIS A 403 15.33 -0.53 39.81
C HIS A 403 15.60 0.01 38.39
N ARG A 404 16.61 -0.51 37.68
CA ARG A 404 16.99 -0.08 36.31
C ARG A 404 16.03 -0.57 35.22
N PHE A 405 15.26 -1.62 35.49
CA PHE A 405 14.40 -2.28 34.50
C PHE A 405 13.04 -1.55 34.30
N PRO A 406 12.36 -1.79 33.17
CA PRO A 406 11.06 -1.16 32.87
C PRO A 406 10.02 -1.37 33.99
N PRO A 407 9.14 -0.39 34.27
CA PRO A 407 8.14 -0.49 35.34
C PRO A 407 7.25 -1.73 35.25
N ALA A 408 6.84 -2.12 34.04
CA ALA A 408 6.02 -3.31 33.80
C ALA A 408 6.74 -4.60 34.23
N PHE A 409 8.00 -4.79 33.81
CA PHE A 409 8.83 -5.92 34.24
C PHE A 409 9.04 -5.90 35.76
N ARG A 410 9.29 -4.72 36.35
CA ARG A 410 9.46 -4.61 37.81
C ARG A 410 8.22 -5.05 38.57
N ALA A 411 7.04 -4.63 38.12
CA ALA A 411 5.76 -5.03 38.72
C ALA A 411 5.54 -6.56 38.59
N ALA A 412 5.78 -7.13 37.40
CA ALA A 412 5.66 -8.56 37.16
C ALA A 412 6.62 -9.38 38.04
N ALA A 413 7.89 -9.00 38.09
CA ALA A 413 8.90 -9.66 38.92
C ALA A 413 8.55 -9.59 40.40
N ARG A 414 8.07 -8.44 40.90
CA ARG A 414 7.59 -8.31 42.29
C ARG A 414 6.39 -9.21 42.57
N GLY A 415 5.40 -9.25 41.69
CA GLY A 415 4.20 -10.10 41.85
C GLY A 415 4.55 -11.59 41.89
N LEU A 416 5.49 -12.01 41.04
CA LEU A 416 5.97 -13.38 40.96
C LEU A 416 6.81 -13.76 42.20
N LEU A 417 7.68 -12.87 42.69
CA LEU A 417 8.43 -13.09 43.94
C LEU A 417 7.51 -13.13 45.17
N LEU A 418 6.52 -12.24 45.27
CA LEU A 418 5.56 -12.23 46.38
C LEU A 418 4.69 -13.50 46.39
N SER A 419 4.26 -13.96 45.22
CA SER A 419 3.52 -15.22 45.08
C SER A 419 4.35 -16.41 45.58
N SER A 420 5.65 -16.47 45.24
CA SER A 420 6.54 -17.52 45.74
C SER A 420 6.71 -17.48 47.27
N HIS A 421 6.82 -16.28 47.86
CA HIS A 421 7.00 -16.11 49.29
C HIS A 421 5.75 -16.54 50.09
N ARG A 422 4.56 -16.17 49.61
CA ARG A 422 3.29 -16.57 50.26
C ARG A 422 3.12 -18.09 50.28
N TRP A 423 3.54 -18.77 49.22
CA TRP A 423 3.46 -20.23 49.13
C TRP A 423 4.43 -20.94 50.08
N GLY A 424 5.68 -20.48 50.15
CA GLY A 424 6.66 -21.02 51.11
C GLY A 424 6.20 -20.90 52.57
N SER A 425 5.47 -19.83 52.91
CA SER A 425 4.92 -19.61 54.24
C SER A 425 3.68 -20.48 54.52
N ALA A 426 2.79 -20.66 53.54
CA ALA A 426 1.56 -21.46 53.70
C ALA A 426 1.83 -22.97 53.75
N SER A 427 2.80 -23.47 52.98
CA SER A 427 3.22 -24.88 52.98
C SER A 427 3.73 -25.33 54.36
N ALA A 428 4.41 -24.44 55.10
CA ALA A 428 4.86 -24.72 56.46
C ALA A 428 3.70 -24.85 57.48
N ALA A 429 2.54 -24.28 57.20
CA ALA A 429 1.37 -24.29 58.08
C ALA A 429 0.36 -25.41 57.74
N ALA A 430 0.33 -25.90 56.49
CA ALA A 430 -0.67 -26.85 56.00
C ALA A 430 -0.28 -28.34 56.15
N GLY A 431 0.81 -28.66 56.85
CA GLY A 431 1.31 -30.03 57.03
C GLY A 431 0.42 -30.99 57.85
N ALA A 432 -0.85 -30.65 58.12
CA ALA A 432 -1.74 -31.47 58.96
C ALA A 432 -3.08 -31.86 58.32
N GLU A 433 -3.58 -31.16 57.30
CA GLU A 433 -4.92 -31.45 56.74
C GLU A 433 -5.00 -31.10 55.25
N GLU A 434 -4.67 -32.02 54.33
CA GLU A 434 -5.45 -32.15 53.08
C GLU A 434 -5.09 -33.41 52.27
N ALA A 435 -6.00 -34.39 52.37
CA ALA A 435 -6.06 -35.60 51.55
C ALA A 435 -7.29 -35.57 50.60
N ALA A 436 -7.70 -34.39 50.13
CA ALA A 436 -8.95 -34.21 49.38
C ALA A 436 -8.75 -33.66 47.95
N GLY A 437 -8.15 -34.46 47.07
CA GLY A 437 -8.68 -34.75 45.72
C GLY A 437 -8.97 -33.65 44.69
N LEU A 438 -8.50 -32.40 44.82
CA LEU A 438 -8.63 -31.42 43.74
C LEU A 438 -7.43 -31.44 42.78
N PRO A 439 -7.65 -31.26 41.46
CA PRO A 439 -6.60 -31.37 40.46
C PRO A 439 -5.52 -30.32 40.67
N SER A 440 -4.29 -30.79 40.89
CA SER A 440 -3.07 -30.02 41.07
C SER A 440 -2.84 -29.11 39.86
N SER A 441 -3.27 -27.86 39.96
CA SER A 441 -2.84 -26.83 39.02
C SER A 441 -1.37 -26.54 39.34
N ALA A 442 -0.50 -26.65 38.32
CA ALA A 442 0.93 -26.42 38.48
C ALA A 442 1.19 -25.00 39.00
N HIS A 443 1.39 -24.86 40.31
CA HIS A 443 1.54 -23.56 40.94
C HIS A 443 2.98 -23.07 40.81
N LEU A 444 3.17 -21.95 40.10
CA LEU A 444 4.47 -21.27 39.95
C LEU A 444 5.16 -20.95 41.30
N GLY A 445 4.40 -20.91 42.40
CA GLY A 445 4.92 -20.69 43.76
C GLY A 445 5.70 -21.86 44.36
N ALA A 446 5.63 -23.07 43.77
CA ALA A 446 6.39 -24.24 44.21
C ALA A 446 7.80 -24.31 43.61
N LEU A 447 8.14 -23.43 42.65
CA LEU A 447 9.46 -23.42 42.04
C LEU A 447 10.53 -23.00 43.06
N PRO A 448 11.69 -23.68 43.10
CA PRO A 448 12.83 -23.23 43.90
C PRO A 448 13.18 -21.78 43.56
N ARG A 449 13.57 -21.00 44.58
CA ARG A 449 13.90 -19.58 44.44
C ARG A 449 14.91 -19.34 43.32
N ASP A 450 15.92 -20.20 43.19
CA ASP A 450 16.98 -20.05 42.19
C ASP A 450 16.45 -20.25 40.76
N VAL A 451 15.51 -21.19 40.57
CA VAL A 451 14.81 -21.39 39.29
C VAL A 451 13.98 -20.15 38.95
N LEU A 452 13.27 -19.61 39.94
CA LEU A 452 12.45 -18.41 39.78
C LEU A 452 13.29 -17.19 39.39
N LEU A 453 14.44 -16.99 40.05
CA LEU A 453 15.39 -15.94 39.70
C LEU A 453 15.94 -16.16 38.30
N LYS A 454 16.25 -17.40 37.90
CA LYS A 454 16.71 -17.72 36.54
C LYS A 454 15.64 -17.40 35.49
N VAL A 455 14.37 -17.72 35.77
CA VAL A 455 13.22 -17.36 34.90
C VAL A 455 13.12 -15.84 34.76
N LEU A 456 13.26 -15.09 35.86
CA LEU A 456 13.25 -13.63 35.81
C LEU A 456 14.43 -13.05 35.03
N CYS A 457 15.63 -13.64 35.14
CA CYS A 457 16.78 -13.24 34.33
C CYS A 457 16.52 -13.45 32.83
N MET A 458 15.87 -14.57 32.45
CA MET A 458 15.53 -14.83 31.04
C MET A 458 14.40 -13.92 30.56
N ALA A 459 13.40 -13.64 31.40
CA ALA A 459 12.27 -12.78 31.07
C ALA A 459 12.61 -11.27 31.06
N ALA A 460 13.78 -10.88 31.57
CA ALA A 460 14.22 -9.48 31.61
C ALA A 460 14.53 -8.91 30.22
N TYR A 461 14.88 -9.79 29.27
CA TYR A 461 15.13 -9.49 27.86
C TYR A 461 14.47 -10.58 27.03
N PRO A 462 13.13 -10.56 26.88
CA PRO A 462 12.45 -11.57 26.09
C PRO A 462 12.87 -11.34 24.64
N LEU A 463 13.92 -12.00 24.15
CA LEU A 463 14.35 -11.87 22.74
C LEU A 463 13.32 -12.46 21.74
N SER A 464 12.03 -12.59 22.10
CA SER A 464 10.99 -13.54 21.67
C SER A 464 10.78 -14.75 22.61
N ALA A 465 10.36 -14.52 23.85
CA ALA A 465 9.79 -15.59 24.68
C ALA A 465 8.36 -15.94 24.25
#